data_AF-A0A8C5AH04-F1
#
_entry.id   AF-A0A8C5AH04-F1
#
_cell.length_a   1.000
_cell.length_b   1.000
_cell.length_c   1.000
_cell.angle_alpha   90.00
_cell.angle_beta   90.00
_cell.angle_gamma   90.00
#
_symmetry.space_group_name_H-M   'P 1'
#
loop_
_entity.id
_entity.type
_entity.pdbx_description
1 polymer ?
#
loop_
_entity_poly.entity_id
_entity_poly.type
_entity_poly.pdbx_seq_one_letter_code
_entity_poly.pdbx_strand_id
1 'polypeptide(L)'
;MIAISLSHNTTSYNIYILQIKADQPVLLSTLPKPLLTQTPQLHTPVTESDTLRLYIYIEGILLTLLSKVTRNLSFTHSRRSQPRRTTAGSSGAVRVRLLTQGHRDTPGIELATFRLQVNPRVFHYLNDMSPMVLRTKGPAQLPPGYKLTLHISRGDAEKVRVFFPDFVKRYPLVLDDQVLSQEVPYQEETKLYVEGLRFPDKDFDGLLKIHLSLLEPISEDFPETPIYTDTVVFRVAPWIMTPNTLEPVEVFVCSTKDNYPFLKGITGLAKKNNYKLKVCYEYKNRGDRWMQDELEFGYIDSPHQHFPVVLDSPRDGDLKDFPYDELLGKDFGYVTRVPEDEEVNSLDSFGNLEVSPPVTVNGKHYPLGRIIIGVAFPTSAHGRNMTKVVQDFLWAQKVQEPVALFSDWLYVGHVDEFMTFVPAPGPKGFRLLLASPDAGYKLFKGLQNDGHGKAKIFDGLGPDEEMSVDEILDNERLKSENDYVQNCIDWNRDVLKRELGLDDDDIIDLPILFKLMEDNRAVAYYPDMVNMIVLGKELGIPKPFGPKVDGRCALEAEMTSLMEALGLNCTYIDNFASYHKLLGEVHCGSNVRRKPFELRWWNLEM
;
A
#
# COMPACT_ATOMS: atom_id res chain seq x y z
N MET A 1 -24.67 21.89 -56.24
CA MET A 1 -25.70 21.96 -57.29
C MET A 1 -26.91 21.19 -56.79
N ILE A 2 -28.02 21.87 -56.46
CA ILE A 2 -29.33 21.23 -56.35
C ILE A 2 -30.34 22.22 -56.94
N ALA A 3 -31.09 21.76 -57.94
CA ALA A 3 -32.19 22.46 -58.60
C ALA A 3 -33.47 22.35 -57.75
N ILE A 4 -34.24 23.44 -57.70
CA ILE A 4 -35.47 23.57 -56.91
C ILE A 4 -36.69 23.55 -57.84
N SER A 5 -37.70 22.74 -57.51
CA SER A 5 -39.06 22.85 -58.05
C SER A 5 -40.05 22.77 -56.87
N LEU A 6 -40.95 23.75 -56.78
CA LEU A 6 -41.82 24.05 -55.64
C LEU A 6 -43.28 23.63 -55.87
N SER A 7 -43.99 23.25 -54.79
CA SER A 7 -45.37 23.70 -54.51
C SER A 7 -45.76 23.41 -53.05
N HIS A 8 -46.51 24.33 -52.42
CA HIS A 8 -46.58 24.50 -50.95
C HIS A 8 -47.88 25.23 -50.52
N ASN A 9 -48.55 24.89 -49.40
CA ASN A 9 -49.29 25.83 -48.51
C ASN A 9 -49.87 25.26 -47.18
N THR A 10 -50.20 26.20 -46.27
CA THR A 10 -50.11 26.16 -44.79
C THR A 10 -51.41 26.54 -44.01
N THR A 11 -51.44 26.32 -42.67
CA THR A 11 -52.18 27.13 -41.67
C THR A 11 -51.43 27.19 -40.30
N SER A 12 -51.75 28.19 -39.47
CA SER A 12 -50.86 28.96 -38.57
C SER A 12 -50.62 28.45 -37.13
N TYR A 13 -49.38 28.65 -36.62
CA TYR A 13 -49.02 28.69 -35.18
C TYR A 13 -47.89 29.73 -34.97
N ASN A 14 -47.78 30.32 -33.76
CA ASN A 14 -46.70 31.23 -33.37
C ASN A 14 -45.33 30.54 -33.45
N ILE A 15 -44.40 31.07 -34.25
CA ILE A 15 -43.06 30.51 -34.47
C ILE A 15 -42.00 31.55 -34.15
N TYR A 16 -41.05 31.18 -33.30
CA TYR A 16 -39.80 31.92 -33.11
C TYR A 16 -38.83 31.58 -34.25
N ILE A 17 -38.34 32.59 -34.98
CA ILE A 17 -37.34 32.42 -36.04
C ILE A 17 -35.95 32.39 -35.38
N LEU A 18 -35.29 31.23 -35.38
CA LEU A 18 -33.88 31.09 -35.02
C LEU A 18 -33.04 31.21 -36.29
N GLN A 19 -32.41 32.38 -36.48
CA GLN A 19 -31.45 32.60 -37.54
C GLN A 19 -30.10 32.02 -37.09
N ILE A 20 -29.85 30.73 -37.38
CA ILE A 20 -28.58 30.07 -37.04
C ILE A 20 -27.54 30.50 -38.09
N LYS A 21 -26.58 31.35 -37.68
CA LYS A 21 -25.33 31.52 -38.44
C LYS A 21 -24.54 30.21 -38.38
N ALA A 22 -23.94 29.81 -39.50
CA ALA A 22 -22.97 28.71 -39.52
C ALA A 22 -21.98 28.88 -38.34
N ASP A 23 -21.75 27.80 -37.60
CA ASP A 23 -20.81 27.68 -36.48
C ASP A 23 -21.19 28.35 -35.13
N GLN A 24 -22.47 28.65 -34.87
CA GLN A 24 -22.92 29.06 -33.53
C GLN A 24 -23.44 27.87 -32.71
N PRO A 25 -22.87 27.56 -31.51
CA PRO A 25 -23.36 26.48 -30.66
C PRO A 25 -24.74 26.84 -30.07
N VAL A 26 -25.70 25.92 -30.19
CA VAL A 26 -27.00 26.03 -29.52
C VAL A 26 -26.86 25.46 -28.10
N LEU A 27 -26.90 26.34 -27.09
CA LEU A 27 -26.83 25.94 -25.68
C LEU A 27 -28.25 25.82 -25.11
N LEU A 28 -28.65 24.62 -24.71
CA LEU A 28 -29.88 24.41 -23.93
C LEU A 28 -29.58 24.58 -22.43
N SER A 29 -30.10 25.64 -21.83
CA SER A 29 -29.97 25.89 -20.38
C SER A 29 -30.94 25.08 -19.52
N THR A 30 -32.00 24.52 -20.12
CA THR A 30 -33.04 23.71 -19.47
C THR A 30 -33.54 22.62 -20.42
N LEU A 31 -33.81 21.41 -19.91
CA LEU A 31 -34.33 20.30 -20.72
C LEU A 31 -35.72 20.66 -21.29
N PRO A 32 -35.97 20.47 -22.59
CA PRO A 32 -37.27 20.71 -23.19
C PRO A 32 -38.32 19.73 -22.63
N LYS A 33 -39.55 20.21 -22.39
CA LYS A 33 -40.67 19.36 -21.94
C LYS A 33 -41.10 18.44 -23.09
N PRO A 34 -41.47 17.18 -22.84
CA PRO A 34 -41.92 16.27 -23.90
C PRO A 34 -43.15 16.87 -24.59
N LEU A 35 -43.06 17.03 -25.92
CA LEU A 35 -44.20 17.42 -26.75
C LEU A 35 -45.13 16.21 -26.88
N LEU A 36 -46.35 16.34 -26.37
CA LEU A 36 -47.44 15.38 -26.55
C LEU A 36 -47.63 15.09 -28.05
N THR A 37 -47.65 13.79 -28.37
CA THR A 37 -47.92 13.22 -29.68
C THR A 37 -49.27 13.69 -30.24
N GLN A 38 -49.27 14.43 -31.35
CA GLN A 38 -50.40 14.52 -32.26
C GLN A 38 -49.91 14.45 -33.72
N THR A 39 -50.26 13.36 -34.38
CA THR A 39 -50.15 13.12 -35.83
C THR A 39 -51.17 13.99 -36.58
N PRO A 40 -50.78 14.71 -37.67
CA PRO A 40 -51.76 15.26 -38.61
C PRO A 40 -51.83 14.45 -39.92
N GLN A 41 -53.06 14.14 -40.33
CA GLN A 41 -53.44 13.55 -41.62
C GLN A 41 -53.16 14.49 -42.80
N LEU A 42 -52.89 13.91 -43.98
CA LEU A 42 -52.79 14.59 -45.28
C LEU A 42 -54.09 15.31 -45.66
N HIS A 43 -54.01 16.56 -46.14
CA HIS A 43 -54.87 17.10 -47.23
C HIS A 43 -54.30 18.42 -47.82
N THR A 44 -54.38 18.57 -49.14
CA THR A 44 -54.07 19.75 -50.01
C THR A 44 -55.37 20.35 -50.59
N PRO A 45 -55.45 21.58 -51.19
CA PRO A 45 -54.39 22.38 -51.85
C PRO A 45 -54.35 23.90 -51.54
N VAL A 46 -53.51 24.62 -52.30
CA VAL A 46 -52.60 25.76 -52.00
C VAL A 46 -53.10 27.17 -52.39
N THR A 47 -52.67 28.24 -51.67
CA THR A 47 -52.53 29.65 -52.18
C THR A 47 -51.49 30.52 -51.42
N GLU A 48 -50.33 30.76 -52.06
CA GLU A 48 -49.29 31.80 -51.88
C GLU A 48 -49.14 32.59 -50.54
N SER A 49 -48.30 32.10 -49.62
CA SER A 49 -47.16 32.86 -49.02
C SER A 49 -46.35 31.97 -48.05
N ASP A 50 -45.37 31.19 -48.54
CA ASP A 50 -44.67 30.21 -47.69
C ASP A 50 -43.19 30.52 -47.47
N THR A 51 -42.88 31.04 -46.27
CA THR A 51 -41.58 30.88 -45.61
C THR A 51 -41.30 29.40 -45.35
N LEU A 52 -40.15 28.89 -45.82
CA LEU A 52 -39.60 27.59 -45.43
C LEU A 52 -39.36 27.58 -43.91
N ARG A 53 -40.10 26.72 -43.20
CA ARG A 53 -39.94 26.51 -41.76
C ARG A 53 -39.07 25.28 -41.54
N LEU A 54 -37.82 25.50 -41.13
CA LEU A 54 -36.95 24.44 -40.64
C LEU A 54 -37.33 24.15 -39.18
N TYR A 55 -37.97 23.01 -38.93
CA TYR A 55 -38.23 22.55 -37.57
C TYR A 55 -37.04 21.69 -37.14
N ILE A 56 -36.19 22.24 -36.27
CA ILE A 56 -35.15 21.47 -35.59
C ILE A 56 -35.76 21.01 -34.26
N TYR A 57 -36.10 19.72 -34.17
CA TYR A 57 -36.50 19.11 -32.91
C TYR A 57 -35.24 18.71 -32.16
N ILE A 58 -34.97 19.39 -31.05
CA ILE A 58 -33.86 19.04 -30.15
C ILE A 58 -34.45 18.41 -28.90
N GLU A 59 -34.29 17.10 -28.75
CA GLU A 59 -34.56 16.43 -27.48
C GLU A 59 -33.33 16.57 -26.58
N GLY A 60 -33.49 17.25 -25.45
CA GLY A 60 -32.42 17.37 -24.48
C GLY A 60 -32.31 16.10 -23.65
N ILE A 61 -31.13 15.51 -23.61
CA ILE A 61 -30.77 14.45 -22.67
C ILE A 61 -29.60 14.95 -21.83
N LEU A 62 -29.77 14.98 -20.51
CA LEU A 62 -28.67 15.11 -19.57
C LEU A 62 -28.20 13.71 -19.22
N LEU A 63 -26.98 13.38 -19.67
CA LEU A 63 -26.28 12.16 -19.31
C LEU A 63 -25.14 12.54 -18.37
N THR A 64 -25.04 11.84 -17.24
CA THR A 64 -23.93 12.06 -16.33
C THR A 64 -23.50 10.75 -15.69
N LEU A 65 -22.24 10.41 -15.86
CA LEU A 65 -21.59 9.34 -15.13
C LEU A 65 -20.92 9.94 -13.89
N LEU A 66 -21.34 9.49 -12.71
CA LEU A 66 -20.86 10.00 -11.43
C LEU A 66 -20.13 8.89 -10.69
N SER A 67 -18.93 9.17 -10.21
CA SER A 67 -18.29 8.39 -9.16
C SER A 67 -18.27 9.21 -7.86
N LYS A 68 -17.97 8.56 -6.74
CA LYS A 68 -17.81 9.25 -5.45
C LYS A 68 -16.49 10.05 -5.49
N VAL A 69 -16.56 11.30 -5.93
CA VAL A 69 -15.38 12.16 -6.20
C VAL A 69 -15.03 13.08 -5.02
N THR A 70 -15.93 13.32 -4.06
CA THR A 70 -15.68 14.29 -2.98
C THR A 70 -15.35 13.70 -1.61
N ARG A 71 -14.58 14.49 -0.86
CA ARG A 71 -14.16 14.33 0.56
C ARG A 71 -15.32 14.17 1.57
N ASN A 72 -16.57 14.33 1.12
CA ASN A 72 -17.81 14.05 1.84
C ASN A 72 -18.67 13.07 1.01
N LEU A 73 -19.54 12.31 1.67
CA LEU A 73 -20.40 11.20 1.18
C LEU A 73 -21.34 11.49 -0.03
N SER A 74 -21.15 12.57 -0.80
CA SER A 74 -21.96 12.98 -1.94
C SER A 74 -21.33 12.68 -3.31
N PHE A 75 -22.16 12.35 -4.31
CA PHE A 75 -21.76 12.26 -5.73
C PHE A 75 -21.62 13.66 -6.34
N THR A 76 -20.56 13.94 -7.10
CA THR A 76 -20.33 15.27 -7.73
C THR A 76 -19.94 15.18 -9.20
N HIS A 77 -20.34 16.18 -9.97
CA HIS A 77 -20.21 16.26 -11.43
C HIS A 77 -18.93 17.04 -11.82
N SER A 78 -18.11 16.49 -12.73
CA SER A 78 -17.00 17.21 -13.36
C SER A 78 -17.47 17.81 -14.69
N ARG A 79 -17.74 19.13 -14.70
CA ARG A 79 -18.24 19.85 -15.87
C ARG A 79 -17.10 20.73 -16.44
N ARG A 80 -16.22 20.21 -17.29
CA ARG A 80 -15.24 21.04 -18.05
C ARG A 80 -14.58 20.31 -19.24
N SER A 81 -14.56 20.98 -20.38
CA SER A 81 -14.06 20.55 -21.69
C SER A 81 -12.60 20.93 -21.98
N GLN A 82 -11.73 21.03 -20.97
CA GLN A 82 -10.28 21.21 -21.17
C GLN A 82 -9.48 20.34 -20.19
N PRO A 83 -8.38 19.71 -20.63
CA PRO A 83 -7.53 18.91 -19.77
C PRO A 83 -6.79 19.83 -18.80
N ARG A 84 -7.21 19.87 -17.54
CA ARG A 84 -6.30 20.35 -16.49
C ARG A 84 -5.24 19.28 -16.28
N ARG A 85 -3.97 19.70 -16.20
CA ARG A 85 -2.93 18.96 -15.47
C ARG A 85 -3.54 18.48 -14.17
N THR A 86 -3.54 17.16 -13.97
CA THR A 86 -4.13 16.48 -12.82
C THR A 86 -3.43 16.93 -11.55
N THR A 87 -4.07 17.79 -10.76
CA THR A 87 -3.77 17.92 -9.33
C THR A 87 -4.41 16.73 -8.62
N ALA A 88 -3.69 16.06 -7.73
CA ALA A 88 -4.05 14.80 -7.06
C ALA A 88 -5.44 14.74 -6.35
N GLY A 89 -6.18 15.84 -6.26
CA GLY A 89 -7.34 16.00 -5.38
C GLY A 89 -8.76 15.86 -5.96
N SER A 90 -8.99 15.32 -7.16
CA SER A 90 -10.36 15.24 -7.75
C SER A 90 -10.73 13.94 -8.46
N SER A 91 -10.06 12.83 -8.18
CA SER A 91 -10.38 11.48 -8.72
C SER A 91 -11.02 10.61 -7.65
N GLY A 92 -12.08 9.86 -7.99
CA GLY A 92 -12.64 8.86 -7.09
C GLY A 92 -11.61 7.77 -6.79
N ALA A 93 -11.48 7.31 -5.54
CA ALA A 93 -10.60 6.21 -5.21
C ALA A 93 -11.33 4.87 -5.45
N VAL A 94 -10.79 4.00 -6.31
CA VAL A 94 -11.16 2.58 -6.40
C VAL A 94 -10.16 1.77 -5.60
N ARG A 95 -10.63 0.72 -4.95
CA ARG A 95 -9.74 -0.23 -4.28
C ARG A 95 -9.42 -1.35 -5.23
N VAL A 96 -8.21 -1.86 -5.14
CA VAL A 96 -7.98 -3.23 -5.59
C VAL A 96 -8.65 -4.15 -4.60
N ARG A 97 -9.55 -4.99 -5.12
CA ARG A 97 -9.94 -6.17 -4.38
C ARG A 97 -8.76 -7.11 -4.42
N LEU A 98 -8.07 -7.16 -3.30
CA LEU A 98 -7.26 -8.31 -2.97
C LEU A 98 -8.18 -9.42 -2.48
N LEU A 99 -7.74 -10.62 -2.81
CA LEU A 99 -8.43 -11.89 -2.68
C LEU A 99 -9.23 -11.97 -1.36
N THR A 100 -10.40 -12.61 -1.42
CA THR A 100 -11.12 -13.07 -0.23
C THR A 100 -11.41 -14.54 -0.47
N GLN A 101 -10.98 -15.37 0.46
CA GLN A 101 -10.91 -16.83 0.35
C GLN A 101 -12.16 -17.46 -0.31
N GLY A 102 -11.94 -18.08 -1.47
CA GLY A 102 -12.94 -18.80 -2.25
C GLY A 102 -12.29 -19.97 -2.99
N HIS A 103 -12.33 -21.13 -2.35
CA HIS A 103 -12.01 -22.48 -2.85
C HIS A 103 -10.52 -22.86 -3.04
N ARG A 104 -10.05 -23.64 -2.05
CA ARG A 104 -9.02 -24.68 -2.15
C ARG A 104 -9.40 -25.64 -3.28
N ASP A 105 -8.50 -25.89 -4.22
CA ASP A 105 -8.23 -27.19 -4.86
C ASP A 105 -7.49 -27.01 -6.20
N THR A 106 -6.19 -26.69 -6.19
CA THR A 106 -5.21 -27.20 -7.18
C THR A 106 -3.77 -26.85 -6.80
N PRO A 107 -2.82 -27.82 -6.75
CA PRO A 107 -1.41 -27.55 -6.52
C PRO A 107 -0.66 -27.36 -7.85
N GLY A 108 0.18 -26.32 -7.92
CA GLY A 108 1.19 -26.14 -8.96
C GLY A 108 1.05 -24.86 -9.80
N ILE A 109 2.04 -23.98 -9.65
CA ILE A 109 2.62 -23.08 -10.67
C ILE A 109 1.64 -22.43 -11.66
N GLU A 110 1.30 -21.18 -11.39
CA GLU A 110 1.26 -20.06 -12.34
C GLU A 110 0.90 -18.79 -11.53
N LEU A 111 1.56 -17.66 -11.81
CA LEU A 111 1.06 -16.31 -11.55
C LEU A 111 -0.21 -16.10 -12.37
N ALA A 112 -1.24 -16.90 -12.09
CA ALA A 112 -2.52 -16.80 -12.75
C ALA A 112 -3.25 -15.63 -12.10
N THR A 113 -3.66 -14.67 -12.92
CA THR A 113 -4.95 -14.01 -12.80
C THR A 113 -6.01 -15.04 -12.38
N PHE A 114 -6.15 -15.28 -11.07
CA PHE A 114 -7.10 -16.25 -10.56
C PHE A 114 -8.49 -15.70 -10.81
N ARG A 115 -9.13 -16.26 -11.84
CA ARG A 115 -10.56 -16.13 -12.13
C ARG A 115 -11.35 -16.67 -10.94
N LEU A 116 -11.55 -15.85 -9.92
CA LEU A 116 -12.61 -16.10 -8.96
C LEU A 116 -13.95 -15.96 -9.69
N GLN A 117 -14.61 -17.09 -9.94
CA GLN A 117 -16.06 -17.12 -10.12
C GLN A 117 -16.67 -16.42 -8.90
N VAL A 118 -17.19 -15.22 -9.12
CA VAL A 118 -17.90 -14.45 -8.11
C VAL A 118 -19.02 -15.35 -7.59
N ASN A 119 -18.97 -15.75 -6.31
CA ASN A 119 -20.15 -16.24 -5.63
C ASN A 119 -20.83 -15.03 -4.99
N PRO A 120 -21.83 -14.40 -5.65
CA PRO A 120 -22.38 -13.10 -5.25
C PRO A 120 -23.32 -13.22 -4.04
N ARG A 121 -23.28 -14.37 -3.34
CA ARG A 121 -24.10 -14.70 -2.16
C ARG A 121 -23.78 -13.84 -0.93
N VAL A 122 -22.66 -13.13 -0.88
CA VAL A 122 -22.24 -12.40 0.32
C VAL A 122 -22.30 -10.89 0.05
N PHE A 123 -23.37 -10.25 0.54
CA PHE A 123 -23.59 -8.80 0.49
C PHE A 123 -22.40 -7.97 1.01
N HIS A 124 -21.54 -8.54 1.86
CA HIS A 124 -20.35 -7.87 2.38
C HIS A 124 -19.34 -7.47 1.30
N TYR A 125 -19.23 -8.19 0.18
CA TYR A 125 -18.25 -7.89 -0.87
C TYR A 125 -18.51 -6.56 -1.59
N LEU A 126 -19.75 -6.06 -1.58
CA LEU A 126 -20.08 -4.78 -2.20
C LEU A 126 -19.54 -3.59 -1.40
N ASN A 127 -19.22 -3.79 -0.11
CA ASN A 127 -18.66 -2.74 0.73
C ASN A 127 -17.21 -2.41 0.35
N ASP A 128 -16.50 -3.35 -0.27
CA ASP A 128 -15.14 -3.16 -0.76
C ASP A 128 -15.10 -2.50 -2.15
N MET A 129 -16.22 -2.56 -2.88
CA MET A 129 -16.36 -1.99 -4.22
C MET A 129 -16.75 -0.52 -4.16
N SER A 130 -16.26 0.25 -5.14
CA SER A 130 -16.59 1.66 -5.28
C SER A 130 -17.91 1.84 -6.04
N PRO A 131 -18.88 2.61 -5.49
CA PRO A 131 -20.11 2.88 -6.20
C PRO A 131 -19.88 3.86 -7.35
N MET A 132 -20.46 3.54 -8.50
CA MET A 132 -20.58 4.41 -9.68
C MET A 132 -22.06 4.53 -10.02
N VAL A 133 -22.51 5.73 -10.40
CA VAL A 133 -23.93 6.01 -10.66
C VAL A 133 -24.05 6.66 -12.03
N LEU A 134 -24.78 5.99 -12.93
CA LEU A 134 -25.27 6.55 -14.17
C LEU A 134 -26.57 7.29 -13.87
N ARG A 135 -26.62 8.58 -14.18
CA ARG A 135 -27.85 9.38 -14.14
C ARG A 135 -28.24 9.82 -15.54
N THR A 136 -29.51 9.62 -15.86
CA THR A 136 -30.08 10.09 -17.11
C THR A 136 -31.29 10.97 -16.81
N LYS A 137 -31.48 12.03 -17.59
CA LYS A 137 -32.67 12.87 -17.53
C LYS A 137 -33.03 13.34 -18.94
N GLY A 138 -34.19 12.95 -19.43
CA GLY A 138 -34.60 13.21 -20.80
C GLY A 138 -36.01 12.66 -21.09
N PRO A 139 -36.33 12.31 -22.34
CA PRO A 139 -37.61 11.68 -22.71
C PRO A 139 -37.78 10.33 -21.98
N ALA A 140 -39.01 9.79 -21.97
CA ALA A 140 -39.33 8.53 -21.29
C ALA A 140 -38.61 7.31 -21.88
N GLN A 141 -38.24 7.37 -23.15
CA GLN A 141 -37.45 6.37 -23.87
C GLN A 141 -36.49 7.10 -24.80
N LEU A 142 -35.35 6.49 -25.12
CA LEU A 142 -34.48 6.99 -26.18
C LEU A 142 -35.19 6.89 -27.53
N PRO A 143 -34.87 7.77 -28.50
CA PRO A 143 -35.34 7.60 -29.86
C PRO A 143 -34.94 6.22 -30.43
N PRO A 144 -35.70 5.65 -31.37
CA PRO A 144 -35.46 4.31 -31.88
C PRO A 144 -34.01 4.11 -32.35
N GLY A 145 -33.38 3.04 -31.84
CA GLY A 145 -32.01 2.64 -32.19
C GLY A 145 -30.88 3.38 -31.47
N TYR A 146 -31.16 4.46 -30.73
CA TYR A 146 -30.15 5.06 -29.86
C TYR A 146 -29.92 4.18 -28.63
N LYS A 147 -28.66 4.09 -28.20
CA LYS A 147 -28.31 3.29 -27.01
C LYS A 147 -27.24 3.93 -26.15
N LEU A 148 -27.25 3.57 -24.87
CA LEU A 148 -26.20 3.89 -23.93
C LEU A 148 -25.26 2.70 -23.78
N THR A 149 -23.97 2.93 -23.96
CA THR A 149 -22.96 1.88 -23.86
C THR A 149 -21.86 2.32 -22.90
N LEU A 150 -21.62 1.49 -21.88
CA LEU A 150 -20.41 1.58 -21.07
C LEU A 150 -19.26 0.89 -21.80
N HIS A 151 -18.06 1.44 -21.71
CA HIS A 151 -16.86 0.81 -22.24
C HIS A 151 -15.60 1.19 -21.48
N ILE A 152 -14.59 0.33 -21.60
CA ILE A 152 -13.24 0.49 -21.04
C ILE A 152 -12.20 0.20 -22.12
N SER A 153 -11.00 0.72 -21.93
CA SER A 153 -9.88 0.38 -22.82
C SER A 153 -9.42 -1.06 -22.59
N ARG A 154 -8.87 -1.70 -23.62
CA ARG A 154 -8.27 -3.04 -23.48
C ARG A 154 -7.17 -3.06 -22.40
N GLY A 155 -6.41 -1.97 -22.26
CA GLY A 155 -5.38 -1.85 -21.23
C GLY A 155 -5.95 -1.81 -19.80
N ASP A 156 -7.11 -1.20 -19.60
CA ASP A 156 -7.75 -1.14 -18.27
C ASP A 156 -8.53 -2.42 -17.94
N ALA A 157 -8.92 -3.21 -18.94
CA ALA A 157 -9.76 -4.40 -18.78
C ALA A 157 -9.16 -5.49 -17.89
N GLU A 158 -7.84 -5.61 -17.87
CA GLU A 158 -7.12 -6.53 -16.97
C GLU A 158 -7.00 -5.98 -15.53
N LYS A 159 -7.42 -4.73 -15.29
CA LYS A 159 -7.20 -3.98 -14.05
C LYS A 159 -8.49 -3.58 -13.34
N VAL A 160 -9.65 -3.72 -13.97
CA VAL A 160 -10.94 -3.29 -13.42
C VAL A 160 -12.07 -4.25 -13.80
N ARG A 161 -13.04 -4.44 -12.88
CA ARG A 161 -14.34 -5.04 -13.20
C ARG A 161 -15.48 -4.13 -12.77
N VAL A 162 -16.56 -4.14 -13.54
CA VAL A 162 -17.77 -3.37 -13.26
C VAL A 162 -18.97 -4.29 -13.18
N PHE A 163 -19.77 -4.15 -12.13
CA PHE A 163 -20.95 -4.98 -11.86
C PHE A 163 -22.23 -4.17 -11.86
N PHE A 164 -23.31 -4.78 -12.38
CA PHE A 164 -24.67 -4.27 -12.29
C PHE A 164 -25.38 -4.86 -11.07
N PRO A 165 -26.18 -4.11 -10.29
CA PRO A 165 -26.99 -4.66 -9.21
C PRO A 165 -28.25 -5.34 -9.74
N ASP A 166 -28.13 -6.58 -10.19
CA ASP A 166 -29.28 -7.44 -10.47
C ASP A 166 -29.34 -8.56 -9.41
N PHE A 167 -30.33 -8.50 -8.53
CA PHE A 167 -30.52 -9.49 -7.46
C PHE A 167 -31.01 -10.86 -7.98
N VAL A 168 -31.61 -10.89 -9.18
CA VAL A 168 -32.10 -12.11 -9.83
C VAL A 168 -30.95 -12.78 -10.59
N LYS A 169 -30.19 -12.02 -11.37
CA LYS A 169 -29.01 -12.51 -12.11
C LYS A 169 -27.70 -12.51 -11.31
N ARG A 170 -27.76 -12.13 -10.03
CA ARG A 170 -26.66 -12.15 -9.07
C ARG A 170 -25.44 -11.31 -9.51
N TYR A 171 -25.65 -10.01 -9.65
CA TYR A 171 -24.60 -9.05 -9.99
C TYR A 171 -23.81 -9.38 -11.26
N PRO A 172 -24.43 -9.36 -12.45
CA PRO A 172 -23.72 -9.68 -13.69
C PRO A 172 -22.56 -8.71 -13.93
N LEU A 173 -21.45 -9.27 -14.42
CA LEU A 173 -20.33 -8.51 -14.97
C LEU A 173 -20.81 -7.70 -16.18
N VAL A 174 -20.52 -6.41 -16.16
CA VAL A 174 -20.84 -5.45 -17.22
C VAL A 174 -19.60 -5.16 -18.04
N LEU A 175 -18.45 -5.02 -17.38
CA LEU A 175 -17.16 -4.80 -18.02
C LEU A 175 -16.08 -5.62 -17.31
N ASP A 176 -15.25 -6.30 -18.09
CA ASP A 176 -14.08 -7.07 -17.65
C ASP A 176 -13.09 -7.29 -18.84
N ASP A 177 -12.15 -8.21 -18.67
CA ASP A 177 -11.15 -8.59 -19.68
C ASP A 177 -11.74 -9.23 -20.94
N GLN A 178 -12.97 -9.75 -20.88
CA GLN A 178 -13.68 -10.38 -22.00
C GLN A 178 -14.74 -9.46 -22.60
N VAL A 179 -15.34 -8.59 -21.80
CA VAL A 179 -16.44 -7.69 -22.16
C VAL A 179 -15.95 -6.25 -22.02
N LEU A 180 -15.40 -5.71 -23.12
CA LEU A 180 -14.87 -4.33 -23.13
C LEU A 180 -15.96 -3.26 -23.24
N SER A 181 -17.16 -3.63 -23.67
CA SER A 181 -18.28 -2.72 -23.84
C SER A 181 -19.61 -3.44 -23.65
N GLN A 182 -20.57 -2.79 -22.99
CA GLN A 182 -21.89 -3.35 -22.72
C GLN A 182 -22.96 -2.26 -22.77
N GLU A 183 -24.08 -2.58 -23.41
CA GLU A 183 -25.27 -1.74 -23.39
C GLU A 183 -25.86 -1.70 -21.98
N VAL A 184 -26.22 -0.49 -21.53
CA VAL A 184 -26.80 -0.24 -20.21
C VAL A 184 -28.20 0.36 -20.35
N PRO A 185 -29.12 0.05 -19.41
CA PRO A 185 -30.49 0.52 -19.50
C PRO A 185 -30.57 2.04 -19.37
N TYR A 186 -31.42 2.66 -20.20
CA TYR A 186 -31.78 4.06 -20.06
C TYR A 186 -32.87 4.22 -18.99
N GLN A 187 -32.45 4.55 -17.77
CA GLN A 187 -33.29 4.75 -16.58
C GLN A 187 -32.81 5.97 -15.81
N GLU A 188 -33.67 6.58 -14.99
CA GLU A 188 -33.35 7.81 -14.25
C GLU A 188 -32.02 7.71 -13.47
N GLU A 189 -31.85 6.60 -12.76
CA GLU A 189 -30.63 6.30 -12.03
C GLU A 189 -30.30 4.81 -12.13
N THR A 190 -29.04 4.51 -12.41
CA THR A 190 -28.48 3.15 -12.44
C THR A 190 -27.23 3.12 -11.60
N LYS A 191 -27.25 2.34 -10.51
CA LYS A 191 -26.09 2.13 -9.65
C LYS A 191 -25.24 1.00 -10.20
N LEU A 192 -23.92 1.11 -10.09
CA LEU A 192 -22.91 0.15 -10.52
C LEU A 192 -21.85 0.03 -9.42
N TYR A 193 -21.11 -1.08 -9.42
CA TYR A 193 -20.03 -1.32 -8.47
C TYR A 193 -18.74 -1.62 -9.21
N VAL A 194 -17.66 -0.96 -8.81
CA VAL A 194 -16.34 -1.02 -9.47
C VAL A 194 -15.32 -1.59 -8.51
N GLU A 195 -14.55 -2.58 -8.95
CA GLU A 195 -13.38 -3.08 -8.22
C GLU A 195 -12.13 -3.02 -9.11
N GLY A 196 -11.00 -2.72 -8.48
CA GLY A 196 -9.68 -2.85 -9.10
C GLY A 196 -9.13 -4.27 -8.91
N LEU A 197 -8.26 -4.69 -9.82
CA LEU A 197 -7.65 -6.04 -9.82
C LEU A 197 -6.13 -6.01 -9.61
N ARG A 198 -5.47 -4.88 -9.87
CA ARG A 198 -4.01 -4.71 -9.72
C ARG A 198 -3.67 -3.43 -8.97
N PHE A 199 -2.71 -3.51 -8.04
CA PHE A 199 -2.12 -2.32 -7.41
C PHE A 199 -1.37 -1.47 -8.42
N PRO A 200 -1.13 -0.19 -8.11
CA PRO A 200 -0.13 0.59 -8.82
C PRO A 200 1.18 -0.19 -8.85
N ASP A 201 1.82 -0.19 -10.01
CA ASP A 201 3.06 -0.91 -10.29
C ASP A 201 3.84 -0.17 -11.37
N LYS A 202 5.03 -0.67 -11.73
CA LYS A 202 5.90 -0.07 -12.75
C LYS A 202 5.18 0.26 -14.06
N ASP A 203 4.31 -0.66 -14.50
CA ASP A 203 3.53 -0.59 -15.75
C ASP A 203 2.13 -0.02 -15.54
N PHE A 204 1.77 0.39 -14.32
CA PHE A 204 0.44 0.87 -13.99
C PHE A 204 0.46 2.00 -12.94
N ASP A 205 0.14 3.22 -13.37
CA ASP A 205 0.14 4.41 -12.52
C ASP A 205 -1.04 4.50 -11.51
N GLY A 206 -1.89 3.46 -11.49
CA GLY A 206 -3.07 3.35 -10.65
C GLY A 206 -4.32 4.01 -11.23
N LEU A 207 -4.33 4.61 -12.43
CA LEU A 207 -5.49 5.29 -12.98
C LEU A 207 -6.34 4.40 -13.89
N LEU A 208 -7.65 4.33 -13.62
CA LEU A 208 -8.63 3.57 -14.40
C LEU A 208 -9.66 4.52 -15.00
N LYS A 209 -10.03 4.33 -16.27
CA LYS A 209 -11.04 5.15 -16.95
C LYS A 209 -12.23 4.30 -17.36
N ILE A 210 -13.43 4.76 -17.03
CA ILE A 210 -14.68 4.14 -17.48
C ILE A 210 -15.48 5.19 -18.24
N HIS A 211 -15.92 4.82 -19.43
CA HIS A 211 -16.60 5.71 -20.37
C HIS A 211 -18.07 5.31 -20.51
N LEU A 212 -18.93 6.30 -20.66
CA LEU A 212 -20.32 6.14 -21.09
C LEU A 212 -20.50 6.87 -22.41
N SER A 213 -20.96 6.18 -23.45
CA SER A 213 -21.26 6.81 -24.74
C SER A 213 -22.73 6.67 -25.11
N LEU A 214 -23.32 7.74 -25.64
CA LEU A 214 -24.58 7.71 -26.37
C LEU A 214 -24.27 7.46 -27.84
N LEU A 215 -24.80 6.37 -28.37
CA LEU A 215 -24.58 5.94 -29.74
C LEU A 215 -25.81 6.23 -30.58
N GLU A 216 -25.60 6.86 -31.74
CA GLU A 216 -26.62 7.18 -32.73
C GLU A 216 -26.61 6.15 -33.87
N PRO A 217 -27.77 5.55 -34.20
CA PRO A 217 -27.89 4.69 -35.37
C PRO A 217 -27.90 5.54 -36.64
N ILE A 218 -26.91 5.35 -37.52
CA ILE A 218 -26.89 6.06 -38.80
C ILE A 218 -27.75 5.33 -39.84
N SER A 219 -27.58 4.01 -39.95
CA SER A 219 -28.35 3.11 -40.81
C SER A 219 -27.97 1.67 -40.50
N GLU A 220 -28.80 0.71 -40.89
CA GLU A 220 -28.57 -0.73 -40.62
C GLU A 220 -27.24 -1.26 -41.18
N ASP A 221 -26.73 -0.65 -42.25
CA ASP A 221 -25.48 -1.08 -42.92
C ASP A 221 -24.19 -0.55 -42.27
N PHE A 222 -24.29 0.34 -41.27
CA PHE A 222 -23.14 1.04 -40.71
C PHE A 222 -23.12 0.94 -39.17
N PRO A 223 -21.92 0.91 -38.56
CA PRO A 223 -21.80 0.94 -37.10
C PRO A 223 -22.39 2.24 -36.55
N GLU A 224 -22.94 2.17 -35.33
CA GLU A 224 -23.45 3.37 -34.66
C GLU A 224 -22.32 4.35 -34.35
N THR A 225 -22.65 5.63 -34.32
CA THR A 225 -21.68 6.70 -34.10
C THR A 225 -21.80 7.25 -32.69
N PRO A 226 -20.71 7.38 -31.92
CA PRO A 226 -20.74 8.05 -30.62
C PRO A 226 -20.98 9.55 -30.80
N ILE A 227 -22.12 10.03 -30.31
CA ILE A 227 -22.50 11.46 -30.38
C ILE A 227 -22.25 12.21 -29.07
N TYR A 228 -22.04 11.47 -27.98
CA TYR A 228 -21.64 12.03 -26.69
C TYR A 228 -20.86 10.97 -25.89
N THR A 229 -19.83 11.40 -25.17
CA THR A 229 -19.09 10.54 -24.24
C THR A 229 -18.81 11.29 -22.93
N ASP A 230 -19.15 10.67 -21.82
CA ASP A 230 -18.74 11.08 -20.47
C ASP A 230 -17.73 10.07 -19.90
N THR A 231 -16.84 10.51 -19.02
CA THR A 231 -15.76 9.68 -18.48
C THR A 231 -15.56 9.93 -17.00
N VAL A 232 -15.49 8.85 -16.22
CA VAL A 232 -15.02 8.89 -14.84
C VAL A 232 -13.62 8.30 -14.75
N VAL A 233 -12.80 8.89 -13.88
CA VAL A 233 -11.45 8.42 -13.59
C VAL A 233 -11.40 7.97 -12.14
N PHE A 234 -10.91 6.76 -11.94
CA PHE A 234 -10.63 6.21 -10.63
C PHE A 234 -9.12 6.11 -10.40
N ARG A 235 -8.70 6.25 -9.15
CA ARG A 235 -7.36 5.92 -8.71
C ARG A 235 -7.40 4.71 -7.79
N VAL A 236 -6.62 3.69 -8.12
CA VAL A 236 -6.39 2.54 -7.26
C VAL A 236 -5.68 2.98 -5.98
N ALA A 237 -6.23 2.58 -4.82
CA ALA A 237 -5.60 2.82 -3.53
C ALA A 237 -4.22 2.13 -3.45
N PRO A 238 -3.16 2.85 -3.05
CA PRO A 238 -1.84 2.26 -2.85
C PRO A 238 -1.83 1.36 -1.62
N TRP A 239 -0.86 0.44 -1.57
CA TRP A 239 -0.50 -0.26 -0.34
C TRP A 239 0.37 0.64 0.55
N ILE A 240 0.08 0.66 1.85
CA ILE A 240 0.70 1.60 2.81
C ILE A 240 1.18 0.83 4.04
N MET A 241 2.46 0.97 4.40
CA MET A 241 3.10 0.39 5.59
C MET A 241 2.81 1.19 6.85
N THR A 242 3.05 0.58 8.02
CA THR A 242 2.86 1.20 9.33
C THR A 242 4.15 1.24 10.15
N PRO A 243 4.70 2.42 10.53
CA PRO A 243 5.94 2.49 11.30
C PRO A 243 5.76 2.03 12.74
N ASN A 244 6.88 1.71 13.39
CA ASN A 244 6.95 1.29 14.80
C ASN A 244 6.30 2.27 15.80
N THR A 245 6.13 3.53 15.41
CA THR A 245 5.48 4.58 16.20
C THR A 245 3.94 4.52 16.20
N LEU A 246 3.32 3.73 15.31
CA LEU A 246 1.87 3.54 15.32
C LEU A 246 1.44 2.49 16.36
N GLU A 247 0.21 2.66 16.83
CA GLU A 247 -0.37 1.83 17.89
C GLU A 247 -0.42 0.34 17.47
N PRO A 248 0.24 -0.56 18.20
CA PRO A 248 0.19 -1.99 17.92
C PRO A 248 -1.21 -2.56 18.18
N VAL A 249 -1.65 -3.48 17.32
CA VAL A 249 -2.94 -4.16 17.42
C VAL A 249 -2.78 -5.64 17.74
N GLU A 250 -1.83 -6.30 17.07
CA GLU A 250 -1.64 -7.74 17.18
C GLU A 250 -0.19 -8.12 16.89
N VAL A 251 0.37 -8.97 17.76
CA VAL A 251 1.73 -9.50 17.67
C VAL A 251 1.67 -10.90 17.09
N PHE A 252 2.58 -11.21 16.18
CA PHE A 252 2.72 -12.50 15.52
C PHE A 252 4.08 -13.09 15.86
N VAL A 253 4.12 -14.36 16.25
CA VAL A 253 5.36 -15.10 16.55
C VAL A 253 5.24 -16.56 16.15
N CYS A 254 6.37 -17.21 15.91
CA CYS A 254 6.43 -18.65 15.74
C CYS A 254 6.71 -19.37 17.06
N SER A 255 6.09 -20.54 17.25
CA SER A 255 6.52 -21.54 18.23
C SER A 255 7.36 -22.59 17.51
N THR A 256 8.56 -22.84 18.02
CA THR A 256 9.46 -23.93 17.60
C THR A 256 9.83 -24.79 18.81
N LYS A 257 10.41 -25.98 18.57
CA LYS A 257 10.83 -26.92 19.62
C LYS A 257 11.76 -26.34 20.68
N ASP A 258 12.56 -25.34 20.31
CA ASP A 258 13.69 -24.83 21.08
C ASP A 258 13.50 -23.39 21.62
N ASN A 259 12.43 -22.69 21.25
CA ASN A 259 12.28 -21.25 21.53
C ASN A 259 11.45 -20.89 22.77
N TYR A 260 11.30 -21.80 23.73
CA TYR A 260 10.47 -21.57 24.91
C TYR A 260 10.82 -20.29 25.71
N PRO A 261 12.10 -19.95 25.99
CA PRO A 261 12.44 -18.71 26.69
C PRO A 261 11.95 -17.45 25.96
N PHE A 262 12.18 -17.39 24.64
CA PHE A 262 11.72 -16.31 23.78
C PHE A 262 10.19 -16.21 23.79
N LEU A 263 9.50 -17.32 23.50
CA LEU A 263 8.05 -17.35 23.41
C LEU A 263 7.40 -16.96 24.74
N LYS A 264 7.98 -17.38 25.87
CA LYS A 264 7.56 -16.96 27.22
C LYS A 264 7.75 -15.45 27.42
N GLY A 265 8.88 -14.89 27.00
CA GLY A 265 9.18 -13.46 27.09
C GLY A 265 8.19 -12.61 26.30
N ILE A 266 8.01 -12.91 25.01
CA ILE A 266 7.05 -12.18 24.15
C ILE A 266 5.62 -12.36 24.63
N THR A 267 5.23 -13.58 24.99
CA THR A 267 3.87 -13.83 25.52
C THR A 267 3.64 -13.06 26.81
N GLY A 268 4.65 -12.97 27.68
CA GLY A 268 4.60 -12.18 28.90
C GLY A 268 4.41 -10.69 28.62
N LEU A 269 5.22 -10.13 27.71
CA LEU A 269 5.14 -8.74 27.28
C LEU A 269 3.77 -8.39 26.70
N ALA A 270 3.27 -9.21 25.76
CA ALA A 270 1.98 -9.00 25.11
C ALA A 270 0.82 -9.09 26.11
N LYS A 271 0.78 -10.13 26.95
CA LYS A 271 -0.30 -10.34 27.93
C LYS A 271 -0.32 -9.27 29.02
N LYS A 272 0.84 -8.88 29.56
CA LYS A 272 0.95 -7.84 30.60
C LYS A 272 0.35 -6.52 30.11
N ASN A 273 0.47 -6.24 28.81
CA ASN A 273 0.05 -4.99 28.20
C ASN A 273 -1.23 -5.10 27.35
N ASN A 274 -1.96 -6.21 27.45
CA ASN A 274 -3.23 -6.47 26.76
C ASN A 274 -3.17 -6.42 25.22
N TYR A 275 -2.03 -6.74 24.62
CA TYR A 275 -1.91 -6.89 23.17
C TYR A 275 -2.42 -8.27 22.71
N LYS A 276 -3.08 -8.31 21.56
CA LYS A 276 -3.44 -9.58 20.92
C LYS A 276 -2.16 -10.29 20.47
N LEU A 277 -2.15 -11.62 20.58
CA LEU A 277 -1.02 -12.46 20.21
C LEU A 277 -1.53 -13.62 19.34
N LYS A 278 -0.98 -13.76 18.14
CA LYS A 278 -1.17 -14.93 17.27
C LYS A 278 0.14 -15.73 17.22
N VAL A 279 0.08 -16.98 17.65
CA VAL A 279 1.22 -17.90 17.61
C VAL A 279 1.05 -18.85 16.42
N CYS A 280 2.01 -18.84 15.49
CA CYS A 280 2.11 -19.83 14.43
C CYS A 280 2.88 -21.05 14.95
N TYR A 281 2.25 -22.21 14.95
CA TYR A 281 2.84 -23.44 15.48
C TYR A 281 3.51 -24.28 14.38
N GLU A 282 4.30 -25.29 14.79
CA GLU A 282 5.13 -26.10 13.89
C GLU A 282 4.40 -26.81 12.75
N TYR A 283 3.12 -27.16 12.92
CA TYR A 283 2.35 -27.75 11.82
C TYR A 283 2.19 -26.79 10.63
N LYS A 284 2.37 -25.47 10.86
CA LYS A 284 2.26 -24.42 9.85
C LYS A 284 3.61 -23.78 9.53
N ASN A 285 4.42 -23.45 10.53
CA ASN A 285 5.71 -22.80 10.30
C ASN A 285 6.84 -23.78 9.91
N ARG A 286 6.65 -25.09 10.11
CA ARG A 286 7.62 -26.15 9.74
C ARG A 286 9.04 -25.98 10.32
N GLY A 287 9.19 -25.22 11.40
CA GLY A 287 10.48 -24.92 12.04
C GLY A 287 11.05 -23.55 11.67
N ASP A 288 10.44 -22.84 10.72
CA ASP A 288 10.78 -21.45 10.42
C ASP A 288 10.30 -20.52 11.52
N ARG A 289 11.23 -19.75 12.06
CA ARG A 289 11.04 -18.87 13.21
C ARG A 289 10.96 -17.40 12.83
N TRP A 290 11.26 -17.06 11.57
CA TRP A 290 11.50 -15.70 11.09
C TRP A 290 10.18 -15.07 10.59
N MET A 291 9.27 -14.80 11.53
CA MET A 291 7.94 -14.22 11.22
C MET A 291 8.04 -12.82 10.59
N GLN A 292 9.12 -12.08 10.83
CA GLN A 292 9.38 -10.79 10.20
C GLN A 292 9.72 -10.91 8.72
N ASP A 293 10.43 -11.98 8.35
CA ASP A 293 11.06 -12.06 7.03
C ASP A 293 10.08 -12.43 5.91
N GLU A 294 9.02 -13.17 6.23
CA GLU A 294 8.09 -13.68 5.23
C GLU A 294 7.04 -12.64 4.81
N LEU A 295 6.72 -11.66 5.66
CA LEU A 295 5.56 -10.81 5.43
C LEU A 295 5.67 -9.44 6.06
N GLU A 296 4.97 -8.47 5.47
CA GLU A 296 4.89 -7.10 5.97
C GLU A 296 3.43 -6.66 6.05
N PHE A 297 3.05 -6.10 7.20
CA PHE A 297 1.67 -5.64 7.41
C PHE A 297 1.50 -4.21 6.91
N GLY A 298 0.70 -4.07 5.85
CA GLY A 298 0.19 -2.77 5.41
C GLY A 298 -1.33 -2.67 5.48
N TYR A 299 -1.86 -1.64 4.83
CA TYR A 299 -3.29 -1.44 4.66
C TYR A 299 -3.61 -0.75 3.35
N ILE A 300 -4.89 -0.81 2.97
CA ILE A 300 -5.46 0.03 1.93
C ILE A 300 -6.64 0.84 2.48
N ASP A 301 -6.82 2.04 1.93
CA ASP A 301 -7.83 2.97 2.40
C ASP A 301 -8.57 3.70 1.25
N SER A 302 -9.81 4.10 1.51
CA SER A 302 -10.72 4.81 0.62
C SER A 302 -11.83 5.47 1.45
N PRO A 303 -12.62 6.41 0.88
CA PRO A 303 -13.68 7.11 1.61
C PRO A 303 -14.89 6.28 2.09
N HIS A 304 -14.89 4.95 1.97
CA HIS A 304 -16.07 4.12 2.27
C HIS A 304 -15.78 2.81 3.00
N GLN A 305 -14.52 2.44 3.19
CA GLN A 305 -14.11 1.19 3.85
C GLN A 305 -12.67 1.39 4.36
N HIS A 306 -12.00 0.41 4.98
CA HIS A 306 -10.53 0.32 5.15
C HIS A 306 -10.20 -1.06 5.72
N PHE A 307 -9.08 -1.67 5.32
CA PHE A 307 -8.67 -2.97 5.86
C PHE A 307 -7.17 -3.23 5.70
N PRO A 308 -6.58 -4.05 6.58
CA PRO A 308 -5.18 -4.47 6.47
C PRO A 308 -4.94 -5.34 5.24
N VAL A 309 -3.73 -5.25 4.69
CA VAL A 309 -3.26 -6.04 3.55
C VAL A 309 -1.84 -6.52 3.86
N VAL A 310 -1.64 -7.83 3.86
CA VAL A 310 -0.29 -8.40 3.96
C VAL A 310 0.40 -8.35 2.60
N LEU A 311 1.62 -7.81 2.58
CA LEU A 311 2.58 -8.04 1.49
C LEU A 311 3.38 -9.29 1.87
N ASP A 312 3.36 -10.29 1.00
CA ASP A 312 4.04 -11.57 1.16
C ASP A 312 5.35 -11.55 0.35
N SER A 313 6.45 -11.83 1.03
CA SER A 313 7.82 -11.75 0.49
C SER A 313 8.08 -12.89 -0.50
N PRO A 314 8.86 -12.66 -1.58
CA PRO A 314 9.32 -13.75 -2.43
C PRO A 314 10.36 -14.66 -1.76
N ARG A 315 10.70 -14.43 -0.47
CA ARG A 315 11.54 -15.32 0.35
C ARG A 315 11.13 -16.79 0.22
N ASP A 316 9.81 -17.05 0.19
CA ASP A 316 9.20 -18.37 -0.03
C ASP A 316 9.79 -19.49 0.85
N GLY A 317 10.08 -19.16 2.11
CA GLY A 317 10.65 -20.10 3.05
C GLY A 317 9.62 -21.09 3.60
N ASP A 318 9.92 -21.66 4.76
CA ASP A 318 9.02 -22.61 5.41
C ASP A 318 7.76 -21.92 5.98
N LEU A 319 7.69 -20.59 5.98
CA LEU A 319 6.49 -19.79 6.28
C LEU A 319 5.62 -19.40 5.07
N LYS A 320 6.00 -19.69 3.83
CA LYS A 320 5.33 -19.21 2.60
C LYS A 320 3.81 -19.33 2.53
N ASP A 321 3.25 -20.38 3.12
CA ASP A 321 1.82 -20.61 3.08
C ASP A 321 1.07 -19.83 4.20
N PHE A 322 1.79 -19.23 5.16
CA PHE A 322 1.20 -18.54 6.30
C PHE A 322 0.44 -17.28 5.88
N PRO A 323 1.02 -16.34 5.10
CA PRO A 323 0.30 -15.13 4.73
C PRO A 323 -0.99 -15.44 3.96
N TYR A 324 -0.93 -16.39 3.02
CA TYR A 324 -2.09 -16.77 2.22
C TYR A 324 -3.12 -17.61 2.98
N ASP A 325 -2.72 -18.62 3.76
CA ASP A 325 -3.71 -19.51 4.40
C ASP A 325 -4.27 -18.97 5.71
N GLU A 326 -3.48 -18.19 6.46
CA GLU A 326 -3.78 -17.81 7.85
C GLU A 326 -4.20 -16.36 8.02
N LEU A 327 -3.80 -15.46 7.11
CA LEU A 327 -4.12 -14.04 7.20
C LEU A 327 -5.18 -13.62 6.18
N LEU A 328 -5.10 -14.13 4.94
CA LEU A 328 -6.10 -13.83 3.93
C LEU A 328 -7.51 -14.22 4.39
N GLY A 329 -8.42 -13.27 4.42
CA GLY A 329 -9.73 -13.51 4.97
C GLY A 329 -10.69 -12.36 4.78
N LYS A 330 -11.77 -12.38 5.57
CA LYS A 330 -12.73 -11.27 5.58
C LYS A 330 -12.04 -10.02 6.12
N ASP A 331 -12.13 -8.92 5.35
CA ASP A 331 -11.53 -7.63 5.69
C ASP A 331 -10.02 -7.74 5.98
N PHE A 332 -9.32 -8.64 5.27
CA PHE A 332 -7.86 -8.79 5.32
C PHE A 332 -7.34 -9.24 3.95
N GLY A 333 -6.64 -8.35 3.25
CA GLY A 333 -6.13 -8.61 1.90
C GLY A 333 -4.73 -9.23 1.88
N TYR A 334 -4.33 -9.70 0.70
CA TYR A 334 -3.04 -10.35 0.43
C TYR A 334 -2.48 -9.86 -0.91
N VAL A 335 -1.19 -9.55 -0.97
CA VAL A 335 -0.46 -9.21 -2.20
C VAL A 335 0.94 -9.79 -2.13
N THR A 336 1.50 -10.21 -3.27
CA THR A 336 2.90 -10.67 -3.40
C THR A 336 3.52 -10.14 -4.69
N ARG A 337 4.84 -10.20 -4.80
CA ARG A 337 5.59 -9.96 -6.04
C ARG A 337 6.62 -11.06 -6.21
N VAL A 338 6.45 -11.86 -7.26
CA VAL A 338 7.34 -12.98 -7.57
C VAL A 338 8.29 -12.57 -8.69
N PRO A 339 9.61 -12.64 -8.49
CA PRO A 339 10.59 -12.39 -9.54
C PRO A 339 10.62 -13.58 -10.52
N GLU A 340 10.55 -13.32 -11.83
CA GLU A 340 10.63 -14.36 -12.87
C GLU A 340 12.09 -14.59 -13.34
N ASP A 341 12.87 -13.52 -13.48
CA ASP A 341 14.22 -13.52 -14.07
C ASP A 341 15.33 -13.10 -13.10
N GLU A 342 15.04 -13.01 -11.80
CA GLU A 342 15.99 -12.59 -10.75
C GLU A 342 16.04 -13.62 -9.62
N GLU A 343 17.23 -13.84 -9.06
CA GLU A 343 17.41 -14.72 -7.91
C GLU A 343 17.01 -14.00 -6.62
N VAL A 344 16.07 -14.60 -5.88
CA VAL A 344 15.71 -14.16 -4.53
C VAL A 344 16.90 -14.36 -3.61
N ASN A 345 17.24 -13.35 -2.82
CA ASN A 345 18.35 -13.39 -1.87
C ASN A 345 17.93 -12.86 -0.50
N SER A 346 18.86 -12.83 0.46
CA SER A 346 18.57 -12.42 1.83
C SER A 346 17.94 -11.02 1.94
N LEU A 347 18.24 -10.08 1.03
CA LEU A 347 17.67 -8.73 1.04
C LEU A 347 16.20 -8.65 0.59
N ASP A 348 15.61 -9.74 0.12
CA ASP A 348 14.18 -9.84 -0.20
C ASP A 348 13.33 -10.19 1.03
N SER A 349 13.94 -10.67 2.12
CA SER A 349 13.27 -10.86 3.41
C SER A 349 12.83 -9.51 3.99
N PHE A 350 11.66 -9.45 4.62
CA PHE A 350 11.07 -8.19 5.07
C PHE A 350 11.56 -7.67 6.42
N GLY A 351 12.52 -8.32 7.09
CA GLY A 351 13.43 -7.62 8.01
C GLY A 351 14.22 -6.48 7.31
N ASN A 352 14.38 -6.58 5.99
CA ASN A 352 14.99 -5.55 5.15
C ASN A 352 13.99 -4.52 4.57
N LEU A 353 12.73 -4.51 5.03
CA LEU A 353 11.67 -3.61 4.58
C LEU A 353 11.03 -2.90 5.77
N GLU A 354 11.44 -1.66 6.02
CA GLU A 354 10.99 -0.84 7.14
C GLU A 354 10.29 0.44 6.67
N VAL A 355 9.74 1.22 7.59
CA VAL A 355 9.18 2.53 7.26
C VAL A 355 9.40 3.54 8.38
N SER A 356 9.78 4.76 8.01
CA SER A 356 9.96 5.85 8.97
C SER A 356 8.63 6.33 9.55
N PRO A 357 8.63 6.98 10.72
CA PRO A 357 7.52 7.81 11.15
C PRO A 357 7.31 9.01 10.20
N PRO A 358 6.19 9.75 10.34
CA PRO A 358 5.95 10.99 9.58
C PRO A 358 7.09 12.00 9.73
N VAL A 359 7.58 12.53 8.61
CA VAL A 359 8.69 13.50 8.59
C VAL A 359 8.42 14.66 7.63
N THR A 360 9.19 15.74 7.80
CA THR A 360 9.24 16.86 6.86
C THR A 360 10.69 17.12 6.50
N VAL A 361 10.99 17.17 5.21
CA VAL A 361 12.35 17.26 4.69
C VAL A 361 12.40 18.40 3.69
N ASN A 362 13.19 19.43 3.97
CA ASN A 362 13.37 20.59 3.08
C ASN A 362 12.02 21.20 2.60
N GLY A 363 11.02 21.25 3.49
CA GLY A 363 9.69 21.77 3.19
C GLY A 363 8.72 20.79 2.51
N LYS A 364 9.18 19.60 2.10
CA LYS A 364 8.32 18.51 1.62
C LYS A 364 7.83 17.68 2.80
N HIS A 365 6.51 17.54 2.93
CA HIS A 365 5.88 16.75 3.98
C HIS A 365 5.69 15.29 3.53
N TYR A 366 6.15 14.35 4.36
CA TYR A 366 5.93 12.91 4.21
C TYR A 366 5.11 12.41 5.40
N PRO A 367 3.80 12.68 5.43
CA PRO A 367 3.01 12.50 6.64
C PRO A 367 2.57 11.04 6.86
N LEU A 368 2.91 10.13 5.94
CA LEU A 368 2.82 8.68 6.11
C LEU A 368 4.22 8.05 6.33
N GLY A 369 5.26 8.87 6.47
CA GLY A 369 6.64 8.41 6.50
C GLY A 369 7.20 8.06 5.12
N ARG A 370 8.39 7.46 5.11
CA ARG A 370 9.09 6.98 3.92
C ARG A 370 9.52 5.53 4.14
N ILE A 371 9.25 4.67 3.16
CA ILE A 371 9.73 3.28 3.18
C ILE A 371 11.26 3.28 3.18
N ILE A 372 11.85 2.31 3.86
CA ILE A 372 13.29 2.12 4.00
C ILE A 372 13.60 0.69 3.56
N ILE A 373 14.50 0.55 2.59
CA ILE A 373 15.00 -0.76 2.16
C ILE A 373 16.53 -0.79 2.20
N GLY A 374 17.10 -1.94 2.53
CA GLY A 374 18.54 -2.13 2.45
C GLY A 374 18.99 -2.64 1.08
N VAL A 375 20.14 -2.15 0.63
CA VAL A 375 20.77 -2.44 -0.66
C VAL A 375 22.28 -2.55 -0.51
N ALA A 376 22.94 -3.04 -1.56
CA ALA A 376 24.38 -2.92 -1.68
C ALA A 376 24.84 -1.49 -1.96
N PHE A 377 26.09 -1.22 -1.63
CA PHE A 377 26.72 0.04 -2.00
C PHE A 377 26.83 0.14 -3.55
N PRO A 378 26.60 1.32 -4.17
CA PRO A 378 26.52 1.44 -5.63
C PRO A 378 27.76 0.98 -6.41
N THR A 379 28.94 0.96 -5.78
CA THR A 379 30.20 0.53 -6.42
C THR A 379 30.54 -0.94 -6.19
N SER A 380 29.69 -1.70 -5.50
CA SER A 380 29.92 -3.12 -5.21
C SER A 380 29.76 -3.96 -6.48
N ALA A 381 30.83 -4.66 -6.89
CA ALA A 381 30.81 -5.51 -8.09
C ALA A 381 29.89 -6.74 -7.95
N HIS A 382 29.68 -7.24 -6.73
CA HIS A 382 28.85 -8.41 -6.41
C HIS A 382 27.89 -8.11 -5.25
N GLY A 383 27.29 -6.92 -5.25
CA GLY A 383 26.39 -6.50 -4.19
C GLY A 383 25.03 -7.19 -4.24
N ARG A 384 24.48 -7.56 -3.08
CA ARG A 384 23.09 -8.06 -2.98
C ARG A 384 22.11 -6.88 -3.02
N ASN A 385 20.94 -7.08 -3.62
CA ASN A 385 19.86 -6.10 -3.59
C ASN A 385 18.52 -6.82 -3.50
N MET A 386 17.52 -6.17 -2.89
CA MET A 386 16.13 -6.60 -3.02
C MET A 386 15.76 -6.68 -4.50
N THR A 387 15.02 -7.71 -4.90
CA THR A 387 14.60 -7.93 -6.28
C THR A 387 13.85 -6.73 -6.83
N LYS A 388 14.08 -6.48 -8.12
CA LYS A 388 13.56 -5.29 -8.80
C LYS A 388 12.03 -5.25 -8.79
N VAL A 389 11.37 -6.41 -8.85
CA VAL A 389 9.91 -6.51 -8.86
C VAL A 389 9.28 -6.00 -7.55
N VAL A 390 9.93 -6.25 -6.40
CA VAL A 390 9.49 -5.73 -5.10
C VAL A 390 9.79 -4.24 -5.02
N GLN A 391 10.99 -3.79 -5.42
CA GLN A 391 11.32 -2.36 -5.47
C GLN A 391 10.34 -1.59 -6.38
N ASP A 392 10.12 -2.05 -7.60
CA ASP A 392 9.20 -1.42 -8.55
C ASP A 392 7.78 -1.27 -7.98
N PHE A 393 7.30 -2.29 -7.26
CA PHE A 393 6.03 -2.22 -6.53
C PHE A 393 6.04 -1.13 -5.45
N LEU A 394 7.03 -1.12 -4.55
CA LEU A 394 7.09 -0.15 -3.44
C LEU A 394 7.16 1.30 -3.95
N TRP A 395 7.98 1.57 -4.97
CA TRP A 395 8.08 2.90 -5.58
C TRP A 395 6.78 3.33 -6.28
N ALA A 396 6.06 2.39 -6.90
CA ALA A 396 4.81 2.69 -7.59
C ALA A 396 3.67 3.12 -6.64
N GLN A 397 3.78 2.85 -5.33
CA GLN A 397 2.78 3.26 -4.34
C GLN A 397 2.80 4.77 -4.09
N LYS A 398 3.93 5.45 -4.34
CA LYS A 398 4.17 6.92 -4.27
C LYS A 398 4.03 7.59 -2.89
N VAL A 399 3.12 7.12 -2.05
CA VAL A 399 2.69 7.82 -0.82
C VAL A 399 3.66 7.69 0.35
N GLN A 400 4.61 6.75 0.27
CA GLN A 400 5.72 6.56 1.22
C GLN A 400 7.04 6.40 0.46
N GLU A 401 7.31 7.32 -0.47
CA GLU A 401 8.49 7.35 -1.35
C GLU A 401 9.76 6.72 -0.72
N PRO A 402 10.21 5.54 -1.21
CA PRO A 402 11.26 4.78 -0.54
C PRO A 402 12.61 5.49 -0.45
N VAL A 403 13.43 5.07 0.52
CA VAL A 403 14.82 5.42 0.76
C VAL A 403 15.63 4.13 0.77
N ALA A 404 16.73 4.09 0.00
CA ALA A 404 17.65 2.97 0.00
C ALA A 404 18.80 3.22 0.98
N LEU A 405 19.05 2.26 1.87
CA LEU A 405 20.13 2.24 2.86
C LEU A 405 21.17 1.19 2.50
N PHE A 406 22.41 1.37 2.96
CA PHE A 406 23.45 0.39 2.77
C PHE A 406 23.38 -0.68 3.86
N SER A 407 22.88 -1.88 3.53
CA SER A 407 22.77 -3.01 4.48
C SER A 407 23.63 -4.21 4.09
N ASP A 408 24.14 -4.28 2.85
CA ASP A 408 24.88 -5.47 2.35
C ASP A 408 26.22 -5.75 3.08
N TRP A 409 26.66 -4.84 3.96
CA TRP A 409 27.78 -5.07 4.87
C TRP A 409 27.44 -6.05 6.01
N LEU A 410 26.16 -6.31 6.29
CA LEU A 410 25.69 -7.32 7.24
C LEU A 410 25.54 -8.68 6.54
N TYR A 411 25.81 -9.76 7.27
CA TYR A 411 25.75 -11.11 6.74
C TYR A 411 24.33 -11.47 6.32
N VAL A 412 23.34 -11.16 7.18
CA VAL A 412 21.92 -11.29 6.82
C VAL A 412 21.53 -10.16 5.87
N GLY A 413 21.90 -8.92 6.18
CA GLY A 413 21.82 -7.82 5.21
C GLY A 413 20.57 -6.97 5.34
N HIS A 414 19.98 -6.89 6.54
CA HIS A 414 18.70 -6.24 6.79
C HIS A 414 18.89 -4.90 7.53
N VAL A 415 17.94 -3.99 7.34
CA VAL A 415 17.99 -2.67 7.98
C VAL A 415 17.60 -2.72 9.46
N ASP A 416 16.74 -3.66 9.85
CA ASP A 416 16.31 -3.86 11.24
C ASP A 416 17.46 -4.34 12.16
N GLU A 417 18.58 -4.78 11.61
CA GLU A 417 19.80 -5.18 12.33
C GLU A 417 20.61 -3.97 12.84
N PHE A 418 20.43 -2.77 12.30
CA PHE A 418 21.21 -1.61 12.75
C PHE A 418 20.39 -0.37 13.08
N MET A 419 19.08 -0.38 12.79
CA MET A 419 18.21 0.74 13.08
C MET A 419 16.80 0.33 13.53
N THR A 420 16.18 1.14 14.37
CA THR A 420 14.75 1.08 14.66
C THR A 420 14.19 2.45 15.05
N PHE A 421 12.87 2.59 15.06
CA PHE A 421 12.20 3.80 15.54
C PHE A 421 11.38 3.51 16.80
N VAL A 422 11.49 4.40 17.78
CA VAL A 422 10.65 4.36 18.99
C VAL A 422 9.86 5.66 19.13
N PRO A 423 8.60 5.62 19.64
CA PRO A 423 7.88 6.84 19.95
C PRO A 423 8.59 7.58 21.08
N ALA A 424 8.64 8.90 21.00
CA ALA A 424 9.35 9.72 21.98
C ALA A 424 8.68 11.08 22.14
N PRO A 425 8.80 11.73 23.32
CA PRO A 425 8.42 13.13 23.44
C PRO A 425 9.27 14.02 22.53
N GLY A 426 8.71 15.14 22.11
CA GLY A 426 9.40 16.14 21.30
C GLY A 426 8.67 16.47 20.00
N PRO A 427 9.22 17.38 19.19
CA PRO A 427 8.53 17.94 18.02
C PRO A 427 8.27 16.90 16.92
N LYS A 428 9.15 15.92 16.74
CA LYS A 428 8.99 14.84 15.76
C LYS A 428 8.17 13.65 16.28
N GLY A 429 8.03 13.51 17.61
CA GLY A 429 7.27 12.43 18.23
C GLY A 429 7.98 11.05 18.22
N PHE A 430 9.25 10.98 17.83
CA PHE A 430 10.03 9.74 17.78
C PHE A 430 11.53 9.96 18.04
N ARG A 431 12.27 8.87 18.21
CA ARG A 431 13.72 8.79 18.08
C ARG A 431 14.10 7.66 17.13
N LEU A 432 15.13 7.90 16.34
CA LEU A 432 15.85 6.87 15.59
C LEU A 432 16.88 6.26 16.54
N LEU A 433 16.86 4.95 16.72
CA LEU A 433 17.88 4.22 17.44
C LEU A 433 18.82 3.60 16.42
N LEU A 434 20.13 3.78 16.59
CA LEU A 434 21.15 3.16 15.76
C LEU A 434 22.04 2.27 16.61
N ALA A 435 22.40 1.10 16.09
CA ALA A 435 23.52 0.34 16.64
C ALA A 435 24.80 1.19 16.57
N SER A 436 25.65 1.16 17.59
CA SER A 436 26.90 1.93 17.60
C SER A 436 28.02 1.15 18.30
N PRO A 437 28.98 0.62 17.52
CA PRO A 437 30.22 0.11 18.06
C PRO A 437 31.00 1.13 18.88
N ASP A 438 31.00 2.41 18.49
CA ASP A 438 31.66 3.46 19.26
C ASP A 438 31.04 3.65 20.65
N ALA A 439 29.71 3.62 20.76
CA ALA A 439 29.02 3.62 22.05
C ALA A 439 29.37 2.36 22.86
N GLY A 440 29.45 1.19 22.22
CA GLY A 440 29.87 -0.07 22.85
C GLY A 440 31.28 0.00 23.45
N TYR A 441 32.26 0.43 22.65
CA TYR A 441 33.64 0.60 23.12
C TYR A 441 33.76 1.69 24.19
N LYS A 442 32.99 2.78 24.09
CA LYS A 442 32.96 3.84 25.11
C LYS A 442 32.45 3.29 26.45
N LEU A 443 31.37 2.53 26.46
CA LEU A 443 30.83 1.90 27.65
C LEU A 443 31.87 0.95 28.28
N PHE A 444 32.48 0.07 27.47
CA PHE A 444 33.44 -0.93 27.97
C PHE A 444 34.72 -0.28 28.51
N LYS A 445 35.23 0.79 27.87
CA LYS A 445 36.34 1.58 28.42
C LYS A 445 35.97 2.24 29.74
N GLY A 446 34.73 2.73 29.88
CA GLY A 446 34.20 3.22 31.16
C GLY A 446 34.28 2.15 32.25
N LEU A 447 33.77 0.94 31.96
CA LEU A 447 33.83 -0.19 32.89
C LEU A 447 35.28 -0.56 33.29
N GLN A 448 36.20 -0.60 32.33
CA GLN A 448 37.62 -0.86 32.61
C GLN A 448 38.21 0.19 33.56
N ASN A 449 37.96 1.48 33.28
CA ASN A 449 38.44 2.59 34.10
C ASN A 449 37.89 2.57 35.54
N ASP A 450 36.66 2.08 35.71
CA ASP A 450 35.99 1.91 37.00
C ASP A 450 36.42 0.63 37.74
N GLY A 451 37.38 -0.13 37.20
CA GLY A 451 37.94 -1.34 37.81
C GLY A 451 37.18 -2.63 37.49
N HIS A 452 36.26 -2.60 36.53
CA HIS A 452 35.44 -3.73 36.10
C HIS A 452 35.96 -4.44 34.83
N GLY A 453 37.23 -4.26 34.46
CA GLY A 453 37.85 -4.88 33.28
C GLY A 453 37.74 -6.42 33.24
N LYS A 454 37.69 -7.08 34.41
CA LYS A 454 37.51 -8.54 34.51
C LYS A 454 36.06 -9.02 34.42
N ALA A 455 35.09 -8.11 34.38
CA ALA A 455 33.69 -8.49 34.19
C ALA A 455 33.52 -9.12 32.81
N LYS A 456 32.72 -10.19 32.74
CA LYS A 456 32.59 -11.02 31.53
C LYS A 456 31.26 -10.81 30.83
N ILE A 457 31.29 -10.74 29.51
CA ILE A 457 30.10 -10.99 28.69
C ILE A 457 29.77 -12.48 28.69
N PHE A 458 28.50 -12.81 28.43
CA PHE A 458 27.97 -14.17 28.38
C PHE A 458 28.12 -14.97 29.68
N ASP A 459 28.30 -14.27 30.81
CA ASP A 459 28.45 -14.88 32.15
C ASP A 459 27.24 -15.77 32.50
N GLY A 460 27.50 -17.08 32.59
CA GLY A 460 26.50 -18.12 32.86
C GLY A 460 25.95 -18.84 31.62
N LEU A 461 26.42 -18.54 30.41
CA LEU A 461 26.06 -19.25 29.18
C LEU A 461 27.03 -20.37 28.79
N GLY A 462 28.21 -20.43 29.42
CA GLY A 462 29.21 -21.48 29.24
C GLY A 462 30.63 -20.92 29.11
N PRO A 463 31.67 -21.64 29.56
CA PRO A 463 33.04 -21.12 29.60
C PRO A 463 33.61 -20.80 28.21
N ASP A 464 33.14 -21.48 27.17
CA ASP A 464 33.60 -21.29 25.79
C ASP A 464 33.06 -19.99 25.14
N GLU A 465 32.04 -19.37 25.75
CA GLU A 465 31.44 -18.13 25.27
C GLU A 465 31.98 -16.91 26.02
N GLU A 466 32.41 -17.08 27.27
CA GLU A 466 32.78 -15.96 28.14
C GLU A 466 34.05 -15.22 27.70
N MET A 467 33.96 -13.89 27.64
CA MET A 467 35.11 -13.01 27.40
C MET A 467 35.04 -11.81 28.35
N SER A 468 36.17 -11.42 28.93
CA SER A 468 36.25 -10.25 29.81
C SER A 468 36.27 -8.93 29.03
N VAL A 469 35.88 -7.83 29.68
CA VAL A 469 35.99 -6.49 29.11
C VAL A 469 37.43 -6.17 28.69
N ASP A 470 38.42 -6.53 29.50
CA ASP A 470 39.84 -6.35 29.17
C ASP A 470 40.22 -7.09 27.87
N GLU A 471 39.82 -8.36 27.73
CA GLU A 471 40.10 -9.16 26.52
C GLU A 471 39.42 -8.58 25.26
N ILE A 472 38.21 -8.03 25.38
CA ILE A 472 37.52 -7.36 24.27
C ILE A 472 38.23 -6.07 23.86
N LEU A 473 38.67 -5.27 24.83
CA LEU A 473 39.35 -4.01 24.59
C LEU A 473 40.76 -4.19 24.02
N ASP A 474 41.45 -5.27 24.41
CA ASP A 474 42.79 -5.63 23.92
C ASP A 474 42.77 -6.33 22.54
N ASN A 475 41.59 -6.71 22.03
CA ASN A 475 41.45 -7.39 20.75
C ASN A 475 41.47 -6.40 19.56
N GLU A 476 42.67 -6.13 19.03
CA GLU A 476 42.89 -5.21 17.90
C GLU A 476 42.11 -5.58 16.63
N ARG A 477 41.91 -6.89 16.38
CA ARG A 477 41.14 -7.37 15.23
C ARG A 477 39.67 -7.00 15.38
N LEU A 478 39.06 -7.33 16.53
CA LEU A 478 37.66 -6.99 16.81
C LEU A 478 37.45 -5.47 16.77
N LYS A 479 38.41 -4.68 17.26
CA LYS A 479 38.36 -3.22 17.16
C LYS A 479 38.34 -2.75 15.71
N SER A 480 39.23 -3.27 14.87
CA SER A 480 39.30 -2.93 13.44
C SER A 480 38.03 -3.32 12.69
N GLU A 481 37.47 -4.49 12.99
CA GLU A 481 36.18 -4.94 12.43
C GLU A 481 35.03 -3.99 12.81
N ASN A 482 35.00 -3.54 14.07
CA ASN A 482 33.99 -2.60 14.56
C ASN A 482 34.19 -1.16 14.07
N ASP A 483 35.43 -0.73 13.82
CA ASP A 483 35.71 0.55 13.16
C ASP A 483 35.14 0.56 11.74
N TYR A 484 35.29 -0.55 11.00
CA TYR A 484 34.64 -0.71 9.70
C TYR A 484 33.12 -0.66 9.81
N VAL A 485 32.53 -1.41 10.75
CA VAL A 485 31.06 -1.42 10.95
C VAL A 485 30.52 -0.04 11.34
N GLN A 486 31.18 0.68 12.25
CA GLN A 486 30.78 2.04 12.61
C GLN A 486 30.77 2.97 11.39
N ASN A 487 31.77 2.88 10.50
CA ASN A 487 31.76 3.66 9.25
C ASN A 487 30.57 3.32 8.33
N CYS A 488 30.17 2.04 8.25
CA CYS A 488 28.98 1.63 7.50
C CYS A 488 27.70 2.21 8.11
N ILE A 489 27.59 2.23 9.44
CA ILE A 489 26.45 2.80 10.15
C ILE A 489 26.43 4.32 10.02
N ASP A 490 27.57 4.99 10.12
CA ASP A 490 27.70 6.45 9.95
C ASP A 490 27.28 6.90 8.55
N TRP A 491 27.63 6.12 7.52
CA TRP A 491 27.13 6.38 6.17
C TRP A 491 25.60 6.35 6.11
N ASN A 492 24.97 5.36 6.76
CA ASN A 492 23.52 5.27 6.84
C ASN A 492 22.92 6.38 7.70
N ARG A 493 23.59 6.78 8.79
CA ARG A 493 23.20 7.93 9.62
C ARG A 493 23.09 9.18 8.75
N ASP A 494 24.08 9.46 7.91
CA ASP A 494 24.06 10.62 7.02
C ASP A 494 22.95 10.54 5.95
N VAL A 495 22.69 9.34 5.40
CA VAL A 495 21.55 9.12 4.51
C VAL A 495 20.24 9.40 5.23
N LEU A 496 20.03 8.83 6.42
CA LEU A 496 18.81 8.99 7.21
C LEU A 496 18.60 10.46 7.62
N LYS A 497 19.65 11.15 8.09
CA LYS A 497 19.59 12.58 8.41
C LYS A 497 19.15 13.40 7.20
N ARG A 498 19.72 13.14 6.03
CA ARG A 498 19.36 13.84 4.78
C ARG A 498 17.95 13.52 4.30
N GLU A 499 17.60 12.24 4.24
CA GLU A 499 16.38 11.75 3.60
C GLU A 499 15.13 11.83 4.48
N LEU A 500 15.32 11.92 5.80
CA LEU A 500 14.25 12.05 6.81
C LEU A 500 14.32 13.40 7.57
N GLY A 501 15.29 14.24 7.23
CA GLY A 501 15.47 15.58 7.81
C GLY A 501 15.78 15.54 9.31
N LEU A 502 16.56 14.56 9.77
CA LEU A 502 16.89 14.36 11.19
C LEU A 502 18.11 15.16 11.60
N ASP A 503 18.09 15.62 12.85
CA ASP A 503 19.25 16.19 13.54
C ASP A 503 19.81 15.18 14.55
N ASP A 504 20.99 15.46 15.12
CA ASP A 504 21.60 14.52 16.07
C ASP A 504 20.76 14.32 17.34
N ASP A 505 19.94 15.31 17.72
CA ASP A 505 19.00 15.20 18.86
C ASP A 505 17.84 14.20 18.60
N ASP A 506 17.61 13.82 17.35
CA ASP A 506 16.61 12.81 16.95
C ASP A 506 17.17 11.39 17.00
N ILE A 507 18.47 11.21 17.21
CA ILE A 507 19.18 9.93 17.09
C ILE A 507 19.76 9.53 18.46
N ILE A 508 19.61 8.26 18.82
CA ILE A 508 20.23 7.66 19.99
C ILE A 508 21.10 6.49 19.55
N ASP A 509 22.36 6.54 19.96
CA ASP A 509 23.35 5.48 19.72
C ASP A 509 23.27 4.41 20.81
N LEU A 510 23.05 3.16 20.41
CA LEU A 510 22.96 2.02 21.30
C LEU A 510 24.30 1.26 21.34
N PRO A 511 24.80 0.86 22.53
CA PRO A 511 26.10 0.19 22.64
C PRO A 511 26.00 -1.25 22.13
N ILE A 512 26.37 -1.47 20.87
CA ILE A 512 26.29 -2.77 20.19
C ILE A 512 27.60 -3.02 19.44
N LEU A 513 28.18 -4.21 19.60
CA LEU A 513 29.38 -4.65 18.89
C LEU A 513 29.04 -5.70 17.84
N PHE A 514 29.86 -5.78 16.81
CA PHE A 514 29.78 -6.75 15.73
C PHE A 514 31.09 -7.52 15.59
N LYS A 515 31.08 -8.59 14.79
CA LYS A 515 32.28 -9.28 14.29
C LYS A 515 32.10 -9.60 12.81
N LEU A 516 33.19 -9.71 12.06
CA LEU A 516 33.13 -10.12 10.66
C LEU A 516 33.22 -11.64 10.48
N MET A 517 32.39 -12.15 9.57
CA MET A 517 32.43 -13.51 9.06
C MET A 517 33.51 -13.64 7.95
N GLU A 518 33.75 -14.88 7.47
CA GLU A 518 34.79 -15.14 6.45
C GLU A 518 34.59 -14.37 5.14
N ASP A 519 33.36 -13.98 4.80
CA ASP A 519 33.01 -13.18 3.63
C ASP A 519 33.09 -11.66 3.86
N ASN A 520 33.69 -11.23 4.98
CA ASN A 520 33.81 -9.83 5.43
C ASN A 520 32.46 -9.14 5.68
N ARG A 521 31.39 -9.90 5.93
CA ARG A 521 30.11 -9.35 6.38
C ARG A 521 29.94 -9.47 7.89
N ALA A 522 29.26 -8.49 8.47
CA ALA A 522 29.11 -8.37 9.91
C ALA A 522 27.95 -9.21 10.46
N VAL A 523 28.14 -9.75 11.66
CA VAL A 523 27.09 -10.31 12.50
C VAL A 523 27.20 -9.69 13.89
N ALA A 524 26.09 -9.60 14.63
CA ALA A 524 26.08 -9.10 15.99
C ALA A 524 27.01 -9.94 16.89
N TYR A 525 27.81 -9.28 17.72
CA TYR A 525 28.77 -9.95 18.60
C TYR A 525 28.09 -10.56 19.83
N TYR A 526 27.09 -9.84 20.36
CA TYR A 526 26.12 -10.27 21.37
C TYR A 526 24.71 -9.89 20.88
N PRO A 527 23.62 -10.39 21.51
CA PRO A 527 22.26 -10.12 21.04
C PRO A 527 22.01 -8.65 20.76
N ASP A 528 21.63 -8.35 19.51
CA ASP A 528 21.52 -6.97 19.02
C ASP A 528 20.30 -6.26 19.62
N MET A 529 20.55 -5.33 20.53
CA MET A 529 19.48 -4.61 21.21
C MET A 529 18.63 -3.74 20.28
N VAL A 530 19.12 -3.33 19.09
CA VAL A 530 18.34 -2.50 18.16
C VAL A 530 17.21 -3.29 17.50
N ASN A 531 17.42 -4.60 17.30
CA ASN A 531 16.49 -5.53 16.69
C ASN A 531 15.40 -5.98 17.69
N MET A 532 14.68 -4.99 18.22
CA MET A 532 13.66 -5.11 19.26
C MET A 532 12.23 -5.04 18.70
N ILE A 533 11.27 -5.60 19.44
CA ILE A 533 9.84 -5.37 19.15
C ILE A 533 9.34 -4.11 19.88
N VAL A 534 8.74 -3.18 19.13
CA VAL A 534 8.22 -1.90 19.68
C VAL A 534 6.69 -1.94 19.79
N LEU A 535 6.16 -2.05 21.01
CA LEU A 535 4.72 -2.07 21.29
C LEU A 535 4.29 -0.79 22.01
N GLY A 536 4.26 0.32 21.26
CA GLY A 536 3.99 1.64 21.83
C GLY A 536 5.08 2.03 22.81
N LYS A 537 4.77 2.10 24.11
CA LYS A 537 5.76 2.39 25.16
C LYS A 537 6.50 1.16 25.67
N GLU A 538 6.08 -0.03 25.29
CA GLU A 538 6.59 -1.29 25.82
C GLU A 538 7.56 -1.90 24.80
N LEU A 539 8.83 -2.01 25.17
CA LEU A 539 9.90 -2.52 24.31
C LEU A 539 10.26 -3.95 24.71
N GLY A 540 10.24 -4.87 23.75
CA GLY A 540 10.79 -6.22 23.91
C GLY A 540 12.17 -6.28 23.28
N ILE A 541 13.20 -6.16 24.10
CA ILE A 541 14.59 -5.97 23.67
C ILE A 541 15.34 -7.31 23.80
N PRO A 542 16.14 -7.73 22.82
CA PRO A 542 17.03 -8.88 22.94
C PRO A 542 17.92 -8.76 24.18
N LYS A 543 17.98 -9.81 24.99
CA LYS A 543 18.79 -9.78 26.22
C LYS A 543 20.28 -9.85 25.84
N PRO A 544 21.11 -8.83 26.12
CA PRO A 544 22.46 -8.76 25.56
C PRO A 544 23.49 -9.63 26.31
N PHE A 545 23.18 -10.12 27.52
CA PHE A 545 24.11 -10.87 28.38
C PHE A 545 25.47 -10.17 28.56
N GLY A 546 25.44 -8.85 28.72
CA GLY A 546 26.63 -8.00 28.90
C GLY A 546 27.34 -8.19 30.24
N PRO A 547 28.45 -7.45 30.44
CA PRO A 547 29.25 -7.55 31.66
C PRO A 547 28.44 -7.11 32.87
N LYS A 548 28.57 -7.84 33.98
CA LYS A 548 27.85 -7.56 35.23
C LYS A 548 28.68 -6.67 36.15
N VAL A 549 28.08 -5.54 36.55
CA VAL A 549 28.56 -4.67 37.63
C VAL A 549 27.56 -4.75 38.77
N ASP A 550 28.01 -5.15 39.96
CA ASP A 550 27.16 -5.37 41.14
C ASP A 550 25.92 -6.24 40.86
N GLY A 551 26.11 -7.27 40.02
CA GLY A 551 25.05 -8.22 39.63
C GLY A 551 24.09 -7.71 38.56
N ARG A 552 24.28 -6.51 38.01
CA ARG A 552 23.46 -5.94 36.93
C ARG A 552 24.22 -5.87 35.62
N CYS A 553 23.58 -6.25 34.52
CA CYS A 553 24.15 -6.14 33.18
C CYS A 553 24.32 -4.67 32.78
N ALA A 554 25.54 -4.23 32.48
CA ALA A 554 25.83 -2.85 32.14
C ALA A 554 25.16 -2.39 30.83
N LEU A 555 25.06 -3.27 29.83
CA LEU A 555 24.35 -3.00 28.57
C LEU A 555 22.84 -2.79 28.81
N GLU A 556 22.22 -3.64 29.64
CA GLU A 556 20.81 -3.46 30.02
C GLU A 556 20.62 -2.17 30.83
N ALA A 557 21.57 -1.81 31.70
CA ALA A 557 21.48 -0.57 32.48
C ALA A 557 21.54 0.68 31.58
N GLU A 558 22.48 0.71 30.62
CA GLU A 558 22.61 1.82 29.67
C GLU A 558 21.37 1.93 28.77
N MET A 559 20.93 0.82 28.18
CA MET A 559 19.72 0.78 27.35
C MET A 559 18.48 1.25 28.12
N THR A 560 18.30 0.76 29.35
CA THR A 560 17.19 1.18 30.22
C THR A 560 17.24 2.66 30.52
N SER A 561 18.43 3.21 30.85
CA SER A 561 18.61 4.63 31.12
C SER A 561 18.21 5.50 29.93
N LEU A 562 18.66 5.15 28.72
CA LEU A 562 18.33 5.87 27.48
C LEU A 562 16.82 5.84 27.18
N MET A 563 16.17 4.68 27.35
CA MET A 563 14.76 4.50 27.02
C MET A 563 13.81 5.07 28.08
N GLU A 564 14.13 4.93 29.37
CA GLU A 564 13.33 5.50 30.46
C GLU A 564 13.33 7.04 30.41
N ALA A 565 14.41 7.66 29.94
CA ALA A 565 14.46 9.10 29.67
C ALA A 565 13.42 9.56 28.62
N LEU A 566 12.96 8.65 27.74
CA LEU A 566 11.87 8.87 26.79
C LEU A 566 10.49 8.43 27.31
N GLY A 567 10.43 7.86 28.51
CA GLY A 567 9.22 7.28 29.10
C GLY A 567 8.83 5.93 28.48
N LEU A 568 9.82 5.15 28.02
CA LEU A 568 9.66 3.82 27.45
C LEU A 568 10.07 2.74 28.47
N ASN A 569 9.37 1.62 28.44
CA ASN A 569 9.54 0.50 29.36
C ASN A 569 10.31 -0.63 28.68
N CYS A 570 11.45 -1.03 29.26
CA CYS A 570 12.31 -2.07 28.72
C CYS A 570 11.97 -3.45 29.30
N THR A 571 11.74 -4.44 28.45
CA THR A 571 11.63 -5.86 28.81
C THR A 571 12.68 -6.65 28.02
N TYR A 572 13.66 -7.23 28.73
CA TYR A 572 14.71 -8.04 28.10
C TYR A 572 14.25 -9.48 27.89
N ILE A 573 14.28 -9.93 26.65
CA ILE A 573 13.80 -11.24 26.20
C ILE A 573 14.99 -12.11 25.87
N ASP A 574 15.09 -13.25 26.55
CA ASP A 574 16.11 -14.26 26.24
C ASP A 574 15.78 -14.96 24.93
N ASN A 575 16.56 -14.67 23.91
CA ASN A 575 16.50 -15.23 22.57
C ASN A 575 17.84 -15.83 22.13
N PHE A 576 18.81 -15.98 23.06
CA PHE A 576 20.21 -16.27 22.71
C PHE A 576 20.37 -17.57 21.92
N ALA A 577 19.86 -18.68 22.48
CA ALA A 577 20.04 -20.00 21.88
C ALA A 577 19.15 -20.23 20.64
N SER A 578 17.95 -19.64 20.61
CA SER A 578 16.92 -19.93 19.60
C SER A 578 16.87 -18.94 18.44
N TYR A 579 17.47 -17.75 18.59
CA TYR A 579 17.49 -16.71 17.56
C TYR A 579 18.90 -16.15 17.34
N HIS A 580 19.57 -15.61 18.37
CA HIS A 580 20.86 -14.93 18.20
C HIS A 580 21.93 -15.85 17.58
N LYS A 581 22.04 -17.10 18.07
CA LYS A 581 22.95 -18.11 17.50
C LYS A 581 22.62 -18.50 16.06
N LEU A 582 21.45 -18.12 15.56
CA LEU A 582 20.98 -18.30 14.19
C LEU A 582 20.95 -16.99 13.40
N LEU A 583 21.67 -15.97 13.89
CA LEU A 583 21.91 -14.67 13.24
C LEU A 583 20.66 -13.78 13.12
N GLY A 584 19.76 -13.79 14.10
CA GLY A 584 18.66 -12.83 14.17
C GLY A 584 18.17 -12.65 15.59
N GLU A 585 17.34 -11.63 15.85
CA GLU A 585 16.92 -11.31 17.21
C GLU A 585 15.39 -11.30 17.42
N VAL A 586 14.91 -10.49 18.37
CA VAL A 586 13.51 -10.45 18.77
C VAL A 586 12.63 -9.90 17.67
N HIS A 587 13.07 -8.83 16.99
CA HIS A 587 12.34 -8.27 15.86
C HIS A 587 12.23 -9.29 14.73
N CYS A 588 13.34 -9.87 14.26
CA CYS A 588 13.33 -10.90 13.20
C CYS A 588 12.39 -12.09 13.50
N GLY A 589 12.28 -12.47 14.79
CA GLY A 589 11.43 -13.57 15.24
C GLY A 589 9.94 -13.24 15.46
N SER A 590 9.54 -11.98 15.29
CA SER A 590 8.19 -11.49 15.54
C SER A 590 7.71 -10.59 14.40
N ASN A 591 6.42 -10.23 14.39
CA ASN A 591 5.90 -9.22 13.48
C ASN A 591 4.69 -8.54 14.13
N VAL A 592 4.39 -7.29 13.77
CA VAL A 592 3.37 -6.48 14.45
C VAL A 592 2.43 -5.81 13.46
N ARG A 593 1.15 -6.15 13.54
CA ARG A 593 0.10 -5.40 12.85
C ARG A 593 -0.29 -4.19 13.67
N ARG A 594 -0.27 -3.00 13.07
CA ARG A 594 -0.56 -1.73 13.74
C ARG A 594 -1.84 -1.07 13.22
N LYS A 595 -2.33 -0.05 13.93
CA LYS A 595 -3.42 0.79 13.42
C LYS A 595 -2.93 1.59 12.21
N PRO A 596 -3.77 1.77 11.17
CA PRO A 596 -3.48 2.68 10.07
C PRO A 596 -3.29 4.13 10.52
N PHE A 597 -2.68 4.96 9.67
CA PHE A 597 -2.68 6.40 9.86
C PHE A 597 -4.10 6.98 9.80
N GLU A 598 -4.39 7.98 10.61
CA GLU A 598 -5.64 8.75 10.53
C GLU A 598 -5.71 9.63 9.28
N LEU A 599 -4.54 10.04 8.76
CA LEU A 599 -4.43 10.81 7.54
C LEU A 599 -4.84 9.98 6.34
N ARG A 600 -5.75 10.53 5.52
CA ARG A 600 -6.16 9.94 4.26
C ARG A 600 -5.13 10.21 3.17
N TRP A 601 -4.58 9.14 2.57
CA TRP A 601 -3.49 9.22 1.57
C TRP A 601 -3.83 10.08 0.34
N TRP A 602 -5.10 10.18 -0.05
CA TRP A 602 -5.53 11.00 -1.19
C TRP A 602 -5.52 12.51 -0.89
N ASN A 603 -5.19 12.92 0.34
CA ASN A 603 -4.94 14.32 0.66
C ASN A 603 -3.48 14.74 0.38
N LEU A 604 -2.62 13.79 0.01
CA LEU A 604 -1.24 14.07 -0.38
C LEU A 604 -1.16 14.64 -1.80
N GLU A 605 -0.23 15.56 -2.00
CA GLU A 605 0.20 15.94 -3.34
C GLU A 605 1.19 14.88 -3.83
N MET A 606 0.72 14.01 -4.73
CA MET A 606 1.50 12.96 -5.38
C MET A 606 2.24 13.45 -6.62
#